data_AF-A0A3B9YWD5-F1
#
_entry.id   AF-A0A3B9YWD5-F1
#
_cell.length_a   1.000
_cell.length_b   1.000
_cell.length_c   1.000
_cell.angle_alpha   90.00
_cell.angle_beta   90.00
_cell.angle_gamma   90.00
#
_symmetry.space_group_name_H-M   'P 1'
#
loop_
_entity.id
_entity.type
_entity.pdbx_description
1 polymer ?
#
loop_
_entity_poly.entity_id
_entity_poly.type
_entity_poly.pdbx_seq_one_letter_code
_entity_poly.pdbx_strand_id
1 'polypeptide(L)'
;DALAQADVVFFDALVDESVLGFAAPGAQLVDVGKRGGVASVRQAEITALLIARARAGQRIVRLKGGDPYIFGRGAEEALALADAGVPFRVVPGVTAGLGGLGV
;
A
#
# COMPACT_ATOMS: atom_id res chain seq x y z
N ASP A 1 4.53 -13.87 1.72
CA ASP A 1 5.93 -13.46 1.93
C ASP A 1 6.13 -11.97 2.17
N ALA A 2 5.66 -11.07 1.28
CA ALA A 2 5.94 -9.63 1.39
C ALA A 2 5.53 -9.01 2.75
N LEU A 3 4.32 -9.28 3.25
CA LEU A 3 3.83 -8.77 4.53
C LEU A 3 4.66 -9.29 5.72
N ALA A 4 5.00 -10.57 5.72
CA ALA A 4 5.76 -11.22 6.79
C ALA A 4 7.23 -10.75 6.88
N GLN A 5 7.71 -9.97 5.91
CA GLN A 5 9.06 -9.41 5.87
C GLN A 5 9.07 -7.88 5.91
N ALA A 6 7.91 -7.23 6.03
CA ALA A 6 7.81 -5.78 6.02
C ALA A 6 8.23 -5.21 7.38
N ASP A 7 9.02 -4.13 7.37
CA ASP A 7 9.29 -3.34 8.56
C ASP A 7 8.14 -2.32 8.77
N VAL A 8 7.51 -1.86 7.68
CA VAL A 8 6.34 -0.96 7.68
C VAL A 8 5.32 -1.40 6.63
N VAL A 9 4.04 -1.42 6.99
CA VAL A 9 2.91 -1.66 6.08
C VAL A 9 2.01 -0.43 6.05
N PHE A 10 1.96 0.24 4.89
CA PHE A 10 0.99 1.31 4.61
C PHE A 10 -0.25 0.73 3.94
N PHE A 11 -1.42 0.85 4.54
CA PHE A 11 -2.64 0.22 4.02
C PHE A 11 -3.80 1.19 3.82
N ASP A 12 -4.65 0.90 2.83
CA ASP A 12 -5.86 1.66 2.53
C ASP A 12 -7.07 1.16 3.32
N ALA A 13 -8.12 1.99 3.42
CA ALA A 13 -9.33 1.69 4.19
C ALA A 13 -10.14 0.48 3.67
N LEU A 14 -9.88 0.03 2.44
CA LEU A 14 -10.54 -1.15 1.84
C LEU A 14 -9.83 -2.47 2.19
N VAL A 15 -8.69 -2.42 2.88
CA VAL A 15 -7.96 -3.62 3.29
C VAL A 15 -8.64 -4.20 4.53
N ASP A 16 -8.97 -5.49 4.47
CA ASP A 16 -9.50 -6.23 5.61
C ASP A 16 -8.42 -6.43 6.68
N GLU A 17 -8.78 -6.25 7.95
CA GLU A 17 -7.84 -6.37 9.07
C GLU A 17 -7.21 -7.77 9.20
N SER A 18 -7.90 -8.82 8.76
CA SER A 18 -7.34 -10.18 8.75
C SER A 18 -6.09 -10.29 7.87
N VAL A 19 -5.98 -9.49 6.81
CA VAL A 19 -4.79 -9.45 5.95
C VAL A 19 -3.60 -8.82 6.69
N LEU A 20 -3.85 -7.84 7.56
CA LEU A 20 -2.82 -7.20 8.36
C LEU A 20 -2.20 -8.17 9.38
N GLY A 21 -2.94 -9.22 9.77
CA GLY A 21 -2.43 -10.30 10.61
C GLY A 21 -1.27 -11.10 10.01
N PHE A 22 -1.03 -11.01 8.70
CA PHE A 22 0.13 -11.62 8.05
C PHE A 22 1.39 -10.75 8.09
N ALA A 23 1.32 -9.54 8.65
CA ALA A 23 2.48 -8.67 8.82
C ALA A 23 3.49 -9.28 9.82
N ALA A 24 4.77 -8.95 9.65
CA ALA A 24 5.80 -9.41 10.56
C ALA A 24 5.51 -8.97 12.01
N PRO A 25 5.84 -9.78 13.03
CA PRO A 25 5.80 -9.33 14.42
C PRO A 25 6.68 -8.08 14.60
N GLY A 26 6.08 -6.97 15.05
CA GLY A 26 6.77 -5.69 15.21
C GLY A 26 6.80 -4.78 13.98
N ALA A 27 6.20 -5.19 12.86
CA ALA A 27 5.99 -4.30 11.72
C ALA A 27 5.11 -3.12 12.11
N GLN A 28 5.49 -1.92 11.69
CA GLN A 28 4.64 -0.74 11.90
C GLN A 28 3.48 -0.76 10.91
N LEU A 29 2.24 -0.71 11.41
CA LEU A 29 1.04 -0.60 10.59
C LEU A 29 0.61 0.88 10.50
N VAL A 30 0.47 1.41 9.27
CA VAL A 30 0.12 2.81 9.02
C VAL A 30 -1.11 2.88 8.12
N ASP A 31 -2.25 3.27 8.69
CA ASP A 31 -3.48 3.53 7.94
C ASP A 31 -3.33 4.85 7.16
N VAL A 32 -3.46 4.79 5.84
CA VAL A 32 -3.45 5.96 4.94
C VAL A 32 -4.74 6.07 4.12
N GLY A 33 -5.77 5.31 4.50
CA GLY A 33 -7.05 5.24 3.82
C GLY A 33 -7.90 6.52 3.95
N LYS A 34 -8.84 6.67 3.02
CA LYS A 34 -9.91 7.68 3.08
C LYS A 34 -11.10 7.10 3.84
N ARG A 35 -11.35 7.57 5.06
CA ARG A 35 -12.63 7.35 5.74
C ARG A 35 -13.52 8.57 5.48
N GLY A 36 -14.72 8.35 4.92
CA GLY A 36 -15.63 9.44 4.55
C GLY A 36 -15.87 10.40 5.72
N GLY A 37 -15.69 11.71 5.48
CA GLY A 37 -15.89 12.77 6.47
C GLY A 37 -14.64 13.26 7.22
N VAL A 38 -13.48 12.61 7.04
CA VAL A 38 -12.22 13.02 7.69
C VAL A 38 -11.22 13.53 6.65
N ALA A 39 -10.45 14.56 7.00
CA ALA A 39 -9.33 15.03 6.20
C ALA A 39 -8.34 13.87 5.97
N SER A 40 -8.29 13.39 4.74
CA SER A 40 -7.43 12.27 4.36
C SER A 40 -6.06 12.77 3.92
N VAL A 41 -5.03 11.97 4.22
CA VAL A 41 -3.67 12.19 3.73
C VAL A 41 -3.71 12.27 2.21
N ARG A 42 -3.21 13.38 1.66
CA ARG A 42 -3.15 13.55 0.20
C ARG A 42 -2.21 12.48 -0.37
N GLN A 43 -2.50 11.99 -1.57
CA GLN A 43 -1.67 10.96 -2.21
C GLN A 43 -0.19 11.34 -2.32
N ALA A 44 0.09 12.62 -2.57
CA ALA A 44 1.46 13.13 -2.61
C ALA A 44 2.17 12.95 -1.25
N GLU A 45 1.46 13.10 -0.14
CA GLU A 45 2.01 12.89 1.21
C GLU A 45 2.23 11.40 1.50
N ILE A 46 1.30 10.53 1.09
CA ILE A 46 1.50 9.06 1.17
C ILE A 46 2.77 8.68 0.41
N THR A 47 2.89 9.17 -0.82
CA THR A 47 4.04 8.89 -1.70
C THR A 47 5.35 9.43 -1.10
N ALA A 48 5.33 10.63 -0.54
CA ALA A 48 6.47 11.20 0.16
C ALA A 48 6.89 10.36 1.37
N LEU A 49 5.94 9.82 2.13
CA LEU A 49 6.21 8.90 3.24
C LEU A 49 6.85 7.60 2.74
N LEU A 50 6.35 7.01 1.65
CA LEU A 50 6.95 5.80 1.05
C LEU A 50 8.41 6.06 0.67
N ILE A 51 8.70 7.16 -0.02
CA ILE A 51 10.06 7.55 -0.41
C ILE A 51 10.95 7.75 0.82
N ALA A 52 10.46 8.49 1.82
CA ALA A 52 11.24 8.79 3.03
C ALA A 52 11.61 7.52 3.80
N ARG A 53 10.66 6.60 3.98
CA ARG A 53 10.88 5.31 4.64
C ARG A 53 11.83 4.42 3.85
N ALA A 54 11.74 4.43 2.53
CA ALA A 54 12.61 3.63 1.68
C ALA A 54 14.06 4.13 1.78
N ARG A 55 14.24 5.45 1.79
CA ARG A 55 15.55 6.09 1.99
C ARG A 55 16.15 5.85 3.37
N ALA A 56 15.30 5.63 4.38
CA ALA A 56 15.74 5.19 5.71
C ALA A 56 16.14 3.71 5.76
N GLY A 57 16.13 2.99 4.61
CA GLY A 57 16.52 1.59 4.51
C GLY A 57 15.46 0.59 4.96
N GLN A 58 14.21 1.04 5.19
CA GLN A 58 13.13 0.19 5.65
C GLN A 58 12.50 -0.58 4.48
N ARG A 59 12.18 -1.86 4.70
CA ARG A 59 11.37 -2.67 3.79
C ARG A 59 9.91 -2.33 3.99
N ILE A 60 9.28 -1.85 2.92
CA ILE A 60 7.93 -1.29 2.98
C ILE A 60 7.00 -2.13 2.12
N VAL A 61 5.78 -2.32 2.62
CA VAL A 61 4.65 -2.79 1.82
C VAL A 61 3.61 -1.68 1.72
N ARG A 62 3.26 -1.31 0.50
CA ARG A 62 2.09 -0.48 0.19
C ARG A 62 0.92 -1.41 -0.15
N LEU A 63 0.12 -1.75 0.86
CA LEU A 63 -0.99 -2.68 0.72
C LEU A 63 -2.25 -1.93 0.27
N LYS A 64 -2.83 -2.37 -0.84
CA LYS A 64 -3.99 -1.75 -1.47
C LYS A 64 -5.09 -2.78 -1.61
N GLY A 65 -6.34 -2.38 -1.39
CA GLY A 65 -7.49 -3.26 -1.61
C GLY A 65 -7.69 -3.51 -3.10
N GLY A 66 -7.83 -4.78 -3.49
CA GLY A 66 -7.98 -5.17 -4.89
C GLY A 66 -6.65 -5.22 -5.65
N ASP A 67 -6.66 -4.76 -6.91
CA ASP A 67 -5.43 -4.63 -7.71
C ASP A 67 -4.86 -3.21 -7.61
N PRO A 68 -3.53 -3.04 -7.39
CA PRO A 68 -2.89 -1.73 -7.25
C PRO A 68 -3.14 -0.75 -8.40
N TYR A 69 -3.32 -1.24 -9.63
CA TYR A 69 -3.46 -0.44 -10.85
C TYR A 69 -4.89 -0.27 -11.32
N ILE A 70 -5.84 -1.06 -10.81
CA ILE A 70 -7.27 -0.89 -11.09
C ILE A 70 -7.88 0.05 -10.05
N PHE A 71 -8.10 1.31 -10.44
CA PHE A 71 -8.66 2.39 -9.60
C PHE A 71 -7.89 2.72 -8.30
N GLY A 72 -6.74 2.06 -8.06
CA GLY A 72 -5.95 2.20 -6.84
C GLY A 72 -4.93 3.34 -6.85
N ARG A 73 -4.69 4.00 -7.99
CA ARG A 73 -3.60 5.01 -8.15
C ARG A 73 -2.19 4.46 -7.96
N GLY A 74 -2.00 3.14 -7.99
CA GLY A 74 -0.66 2.54 -7.84
C GLY A 74 0.31 2.99 -8.93
N ALA A 75 -0.18 3.35 -10.12
CA ALA A 75 0.67 3.88 -11.20
C ALA A 75 1.29 5.24 -10.84
N GLU A 76 0.54 6.12 -10.17
CA GLU A 76 1.05 7.42 -9.71
C GLU A 76 2.11 7.24 -8.62
N GLU A 77 1.87 6.34 -7.66
CA GLU A 77 2.84 5.99 -6.62
C GLU A 77 4.12 5.40 -7.23
N ALA A 78 3.98 4.48 -8.19
CA ALA A 78 5.09 3.82 -8.87
C ALA A 78 5.97 4.80 -9.67
N LEU A 79 5.36 5.73 -10.41
CA LEU A 79 6.09 6.76 -11.15
C LEU A 79 6.92 7.64 -10.21
N ALA A 80 6.31 8.11 -9.12
CA ALA A 80 7.02 8.95 -8.16
C ALA A 80 8.17 8.21 -7.43
N LEU A 81 8.02 6.90 -7.16
CA LEU A 81 9.11 6.08 -6.64
C LEU A 81 10.24 5.92 -7.66
N ALA A 82 9.90 5.70 -8.94
CA ALA A 82 10.88 5.63 -10.03
C ALA A 82 11.65 6.95 -10.18
N ASP A 83 10.95 8.08 -10.22
CA ASP A 83 11.54 9.42 -10.30
C ASP A 83 12.47 9.71 -9.10
N ALA A 84 12.14 9.18 -7.93
CA ALA A 84 12.95 9.32 -6.72
C ALA A 84 14.12 8.32 -6.63
N GLY A 85 14.28 7.43 -7.61
CA GLY A 85 15.30 6.38 -7.63
C GLY A 85 15.07 5.26 -6.61
N VAL A 86 13.83 5.09 -6.12
CA VAL A 86 13.48 4.05 -5.15
C VAL A 86 13.11 2.76 -5.89
N PRO A 87 13.82 1.64 -5.67
CA PRO A 87 13.47 0.38 -6.30
C PRO A 87 12.16 -0.16 -5.70
N PHE A 88 11.29 -0.66 -6.57
CA PHE A 88 10.02 -1.26 -6.16
C PHE A 88 9.66 -2.47 -7.02
N ARG A 89 8.71 -3.25 -6.52
CA ARG A 89 8.03 -4.33 -7.25
C ARG A 89 6.54 -4.17 -7.04
N VAL A 90 5.76 -4.42 -8.10
CA VAL A 90 4.31 -4.52 -8.01
C VAL A 90 3.91 -5.99 -7.95
N VAL A 91 3.07 -6.32 -6.98
CA VAL A 91 2.43 -7.63 -6.89
C VAL A 91 0.97 -7.44 -7.27
N PRO A 92 0.49 -8.03 -8.39
CA PRO A 92 -0.90 -7.93 -8.81
C PRO A 92 -1.85 -8.47 -7.75
N GLY A 93 -3.02 -7.87 -7.64
CA GLY A 93 -4.09 -8.30 -6.74
C GLY A 93 -5.32 -8.72 -7.51
N VAL A 94 -6.26 -9.40 -6.85
CA VAL A 94 -7.56 -9.69 -7.44
C VAL A 94 -8.46 -8.47 -7.24
N THR A 95 -8.84 -7.81 -8.34
CA THR A 95 -9.74 -6.64 -8.27
C THR A 95 -11.19 -7.04 -7.96
N ALA A 96 -11.91 -6.19 -7.22
CA ALA A 96 -13.30 -6.42 -6.83
C ALA A 96 -14.24 -6.61 -8.04
N GLY A 97 -13.93 -6.00 -9.19
CA GLY A 97 -14.70 -6.18 -10.43
C GLY A 97 -14.60 -7.58 -11.06
N LEU A 98 -13.61 -8.39 -10.66
CA LEU A 98 -13.45 -9.78 -11.10
C LEU A 98 -13.71 -10.76 -9.95
N GLY A 99 -13.22 -10.47 -8.74
CA GLY A 99 -13.41 -11.32 -7.56
C GLY A 99 -14.81 -11.27 -6.96
N GLY A 100 -15.52 -10.14 -7.07
CA GLY A 100 -16.89 -9.99 -6.56
C GLY A 100 -17.97 -10.63 -7.43
N LEU A 101 -17.62 -11.09 -8.63
CA LEU A 101 -18.51 -11.85 -9.53
C LEU A 101 -18.29 -13.36 -9.42
N GLY A 102 -17.41 -13.82 -8.53
CA GLY A 102 -17.28 -15.23 -8.19
C GLY A 102 -18.57 -15.70 -7.51
N VAL A 103 -19.40 -16.39 -8.27
CA VAL A 103 -20.56 -17.17 -7.79
C VAL A 103 -20.12 -18.39 -7.00
#